data_AF-A0A949AJS8-F1
#
_entry.id   AF-A0A949AJS8-F1
#
_cell.length_a   1.000
_cell.length_b   1.000
_cell.length_c   1.000
_cell.angle_alpha   90.00
_cell.angle_beta   90.00
_cell.angle_gamma   90.00
#
_symmetry.space_group_name_H-M   'P 1'
#
loop_
_entity.id
_entity.type
_entity.pdbx_description
1 polymer ?
#
loop_
_entity_poly.entity_id
_entity_poly.type
_entity_poly.pdbx_seq_one_letter_code
_entity_poly.pdbx_strand_id
1 'polypeptide(L)'
;MKSNKFVALFICLVFVAGWAGCSQQPKSANSGDAIQQAQKLKDVEAQVKYLVSEANAYISSEKFDEAIKIAKHVLSQLDSNSAEAKSIIEKAQAEIKALAEKKAEEAKAALKKKMESLGR
;
A
#
# COMPACT_ATOMS: atom_id res chain seq x y z
N MET A 1 -3.76 -9.21 50.91
CA MET A 1 -5.11 -8.84 50.39
C MET A 1 -5.05 -7.35 50.07
N LYS A 2 -5.43 -6.80 48.92
CA LYS A 2 -6.11 -7.31 47.73
C LYS A 2 -5.69 -6.38 46.58
N SER A 3 -5.17 -6.98 45.51
CA SER A 3 -4.82 -6.35 44.24
C SER A 3 -6.05 -5.77 43.54
N ASN A 4 -6.05 -4.49 43.21
CA ASN A 4 -7.01 -3.87 42.28
C ASN A 4 -6.48 -3.93 40.84
N LYS A 5 -6.53 -5.13 40.28
CA LYS A 5 -6.37 -5.43 38.86
C LYS A 5 -7.73 -5.32 38.17
N PHE A 6 -8.26 -4.14 37.83
CA PHE A 6 -9.50 -4.09 37.00
C PHE A 6 -9.76 -2.77 36.27
N VAL A 7 -8.72 -2.08 35.84
CA VAL A 7 -8.84 -1.08 34.76
C VAL A 7 -7.83 -1.41 33.65
N ALA A 8 -7.78 -2.70 33.30
CA ALA A 8 -7.33 -3.18 32.00
C ALA A 8 -8.51 -3.00 31.04
N LEU A 9 -8.85 -1.76 30.75
CA LEU A 9 -9.98 -1.39 29.90
C LEU A 9 -9.49 -1.32 28.44
N PHE A 10 -9.56 -2.47 27.75
CA PHE A 10 -10.11 -2.55 26.40
C PHE A 10 -9.47 -1.71 25.26
N ILE A 11 -8.14 -1.74 25.07
CA ILE A 11 -7.49 -1.34 23.79
C ILE A 11 -6.48 -2.42 23.35
N CYS A 12 -6.93 -3.67 23.25
CA CYS A 12 -6.07 -4.77 22.80
C CYS A 12 -6.82 -5.82 21.95
N LEU A 13 -7.75 -5.37 21.11
CA LEU A 13 -8.51 -6.25 20.21
C LEU A 13 -8.56 -5.72 18.77
N VAL A 14 -7.39 -5.48 18.18
CA VAL A 14 -7.17 -5.68 16.74
C VAL A 14 -5.75 -6.20 16.49
N PHE A 15 -5.34 -7.22 17.25
CA PHE A 15 -4.19 -8.06 16.86
C PHE A 15 -4.71 -9.12 15.89
N VAL A 16 -5.15 -8.68 14.70
CA VAL A 16 -5.62 -9.59 13.65
C VAL A 16 -4.41 -10.05 12.86
N ALA A 17 -4.04 -11.30 13.11
CA ALA A 17 -3.44 -12.23 12.16
C ALA A 17 -2.17 -11.76 11.42
N GLY A 18 -1.03 -11.83 12.12
CA GLY A 18 0.24 -12.13 11.47
C GLY A 18 0.23 -13.58 10.98
N TRP A 19 -0.33 -13.80 9.79
CA TRP A 19 -0.07 -15.01 9.01
C TRP A 19 1.06 -14.75 8.04
N ALA A 20 2.02 -15.67 8.03
CA ALA A 20 3.23 -15.66 7.26
C ALA A 20 2.94 -15.56 5.75
N GLY A 21 2.83 -14.33 5.25
CA GLY A 21 3.21 -13.96 3.91
C GLY A 21 4.25 -12.86 4.07
N CYS A 22 5.46 -13.06 3.55
CA CYS A 22 6.42 -11.97 3.37
C CYS A 22 5.89 -10.99 2.32
N SER A 23 4.76 -10.34 2.60
CA SER A 23 4.35 -9.11 1.94
C SER A 23 5.19 -8.04 2.61
N GLN A 24 6.14 -7.49 1.87
CA GLN A 24 7.00 -6.42 2.37
C GLN A 24 6.10 -5.21 2.61
N GLN A 25 5.70 -4.99 3.86
CA GLN A 25 4.90 -3.83 4.23
C GLN A 25 5.75 -2.55 4.12
N PRO A 26 5.15 -1.41 3.75
CA PRO A 26 5.87 -0.16 3.69
C PRO A 26 6.39 0.18 5.10
N LYS A 27 7.65 0.60 5.20
CA LYS A 27 8.27 1.02 6.45
C LYS A 27 7.74 2.36 6.92
N SER A 28 7.17 3.15 6.01
CA SER A 28 6.56 4.45 6.27
C SER A 28 5.04 4.37 6.28
N ALA A 29 4.39 5.30 6.97
CA ALA A 29 2.93 5.35 7.03
C ALA A 29 2.31 5.86 5.71
N ASN A 30 2.96 6.83 5.07
CA ASN A 30 2.61 7.41 3.78
C ASN A 30 3.87 7.82 2.99
N SER A 31 3.67 8.24 1.74
CA SER A 31 4.69 8.70 0.81
C SER A 31 5.45 9.93 1.31
N GLY A 32 4.79 10.84 2.03
CA GLY A 32 5.44 12.00 2.65
C GLY A 32 6.48 11.59 3.69
N ASP A 33 6.11 10.67 4.59
CA ASP A 33 7.03 10.13 5.60
C ASP A 33 8.20 9.37 4.95
N ALA A 34 7.94 8.61 3.88
CA ALA A 34 8.98 7.90 3.14
C ALA A 34 9.97 8.90 2.50
N ILE A 35 9.46 9.97 1.88
CA ILE A 35 10.29 11.02 1.28
C ILE A 35 11.12 11.73 2.34
N GLN A 36 10.53 12.07 3.50
CA GLN A 36 11.27 12.68 4.60
C GLN A 36 12.35 11.76 5.17
N GLN A 37 12.10 10.45 5.26
CA GLN A 37 13.12 9.50 5.67
C GLN A 37 14.24 9.37 4.63
N ALA A 38 13.90 9.33 3.35
CA ALA A 38 14.88 9.31 2.27
C ALA A 38 15.78 10.53 2.31
N GLN A 39 15.24 11.73 2.53
CA GLN A 39 16.03 12.98 2.62
C GLN A 39 17.07 12.98 3.76
N LYS A 40 16.90 12.14 4.78
CA LYS A 40 17.89 11.98 5.86
C LYS A 40 19.09 11.14 5.42
N LEU A 41 18.99 10.43 4.30
CA LEU A 41 20.09 9.69 3.71
C LEU A 41 20.97 10.65 2.90
N LYS A 42 22.29 10.48 3.02
CA LYS A 42 23.28 11.39 2.43
C LYS A 42 23.38 11.27 0.91
N ASP A 43 23.16 10.08 0.37
CA ASP A 43 23.43 9.76 -1.03
C ASP A 43 22.13 9.63 -1.82
N VAL A 44 22.04 10.31 -2.97
CA VAL A 44 20.88 10.24 -3.87
C VAL A 44 20.56 8.80 -4.25
N GLU A 45 21.57 7.96 -4.50
CA GLU A 45 21.37 6.54 -4.79
C GLU A 45 20.69 5.79 -3.64
N ALA A 46 21.07 6.09 -2.40
CA ALA A 46 20.44 5.50 -1.22
C ALA A 46 18.99 6.01 -1.05
N GLN A 47 18.74 7.28 -1.35
CA GLN A 47 17.39 7.85 -1.36
C GLN A 47 16.50 7.13 -2.39
N VAL A 48 16.98 7.00 -3.62
CA VAL A 48 16.25 6.34 -4.72
C VAL A 48 15.98 4.88 -4.36
N LYS A 49 16.98 4.13 -3.90
CA LYS A 49 16.81 2.72 -3.50
C LYS A 49 15.79 2.55 -2.37
N TYR A 50 15.86 3.40 -1.35
CA TYR A 50 14.90 3.39 -0.25
C TYR A 50 13.47 3.66 -0.76
N LEU A 51 13.31 4.71 -1.56
CA LEU A 51 12.02 5.12 -2.10
C LEU A 51 11.42 4.08 -3.07
N VAL A 52 12.25 3.48 -3.94
CA VAL A 52 11.83 2.38 -4.81
C VAL A 52 11.36 1.18 -3.97
N SER A 53 12.06 0.85 -2.89
CA SER A 53 11.64 -0.22 -1.98
C SER A 53 10.28 0.08 -1.32
N GLU A 54 10.10 1.30 -0.80
CA GLU A 54 8.84 1.74 -0.20
C GLU A 54 7.69 1.74 -1.22
N ALA A 55 7.92 2.22 -2.43
CA ALA A 55 6.91 2.24 -3.48
C ALA A 55 6.42 0.84 -3.86
N ASN A 56 7.33 -0.14 -3.97
CA ASN A 56 6.96 -1.54 -4.21
C ASN A 56 6.18 -2.15 -3.03
N ALA A 57 6.50 -1.74 -1.80
CA ALA A 57 5.76 -2.14 -0.61
C ALA A 57 4.34 -1.55 -0.59
N TYR A 58 4.19 -0.29 -1.03
CA TYR A 58 2.88 0.33 -1.23
C TYR A 58 2.05 -0.37 -2.31
N ILE A 59 2.63 -0.75 -3.45
CA ILE A 59 1.95 -1.59 -4.46
C ILE A 59 1.46 -2.89 -3.84
N SER A 60 2.33 -3.59 -3.10
CA SER A 60 1.98 -4.86 -2.44
C SER A 60 0.88 -4.71 -1.39
N SER A 61 0.70 -3.51 -0.84
CA SER A 61 -0.35 -3.17 0.12
C SER A 61 -1.58 -2.53 -0.54
N GLU A 62 -1.69 -2.60 -1.87
CA GLU A 62 -2.76 -2.00 -2.68
C GLU A 62 -2.90 -0.46 -2.51
N LYS A 63 -1.86 0.20 -2.00
CA LYS A 63 -1.77 1.65 -1.81
C LYS A 63 -1.12 2.32 -3.02
N PHE A 64 -1.72 2.13 -4.20
CA PHE A 64 -1.11 2.52 -5.48
C PHE A 64 -0.82 4.02 -5.60
N ASP A 65 -1.67 4.89 -5.03
CA ASP A 65 -1.45 6.34 -5.05
C ASP A 65 -0.15 6.75 -4.36
N GLU A 66 0.19 6.09 -3.24
CA GLU A 66 1.41 6.36 -2.49
C GLU A 66 2.65 5.90 -3.29
N ALA A 67 2.57 4.74 -3.95
CA ALA A 67 3.62 4.26 -4.83
C ALA A 67 3.89 5.23 -6.00
N ILE A 68 2.82 5.73 -6.63
CA ILE A 68 2.92 6.68 -7.75
C ILE A 68 3.51 8.01 -7.28
N LYS A 69 3.12 8.53 -6.11
CA LYS A 69 3.68 9.76 -5.54
C LYS A 69 5.18 9.64 -5.33
N ILE A 70 5.63 8.52 -4.75
CA ILE A 70 7.06 8.27 -4.54
C ILE A 70 7.81 8.19 -5.87
N ALA A 71 7.30 7.43 -6.84
CA ALA A 71 7.95 7.30 -8.15
C ALA A 71 8.04 8.66 -8.88
N LYS A 72 6.99 9.48 -8.83
CA LYS A 72 7.02 10.85 -9.37
C LYS A 72 8.03 11.73 -8.66
N HIS A 73 8.18 11.59 -7.34
CA HIS A 73 9.20 12.31 -6.58
C HIS A 73 10.61 11.92 -7.05
N VAL A 74 10.89 10.63 -7.19
CA VAL A 74 12.18 10.14 -7.74
C VAL A 74 12.45 10.76 -9.11
N LEU A 75 11.50 10.68 -10.04
CA LEU A 75 11.66 11.21 -11.40
C LEU A 75 11.80 12.72 -11.48
N SER A 76 11.26 13.46 -10.51
CA SER A 76 11.29 14.93 -10.54
C SER A 76 12.43 15.54 -9.74
N GLN A 77 12.94 14.86 -8.72
CA GLN A 77 13.87 15.44 -7.75
C GLN A 77 15.20 14.69 -7.62
N LEU A 78 15.26 13.40 -7.93
CA LEU A 78 16.42 12.56 -7.63
C LEU A 78 17.07 11.98 -8.89
N ASP A 79 16.28 11.29 -9.72
CA ASP A 79 16.73 10.68 -10.96
C ASP A 79 15.58 10.67 -11.98
N SER A 80 15.64 11.63 -12.91
CA SER A 80 14.65 11.80 -13.99
C SER A 80 14.62 10.68 -15.02
N ASN A 81 15.69 9.87 -15.08
CA ASN A 81 15.79 8.75 -16.00
C ASN A 81 15.62 7.39 -15.32
N SER A 82 15.28 7.37 -14.03
CA SER A 82 15.08 6.14 -13.26
C SER A 82 14.09 5.20 -13.94
N ALA A 83 14.60 4.10 -14.51
CA ALA A 83 13.80 3.06 -15.13
C ALA A 83 12.90 2.38 -14.09
N GLU A 84 13.39 2.20 -12.86
CA GLU A 84 12.66 1.62 -11.74
C GLU A 84 11.43 2.47 -11.38
N ALA A 85 11.59 3.79 -11.26
CA ALA A 85 10.49 4.69 -10.94
C ALA A 85 9.43 4.73 -12.06
N LYS A 86 9.85 4.71 -13.34
CA LYS A 86 8.91 4.59 -14.48
C LYS A 86 8.12 3.28 -14.39
N SER A 87 8.80 2.17 -14.16
CA SER A 87 8.17 0.85 -14.01
C SER A 87 7.18 0.79 -12.84
N ILE A 88 7.47 1.45 -11.72
CA ILE A 88 6.54 1.53 -10.58
C ILE A 88 5.23 2.22 -10.99
N ILE A 89 5.30 3.32 -11.75
CA ILE A 89 4.08 4.03 -12.20
C ILE A 89 3.25 3.10 -13.10
N GLU A 90 3.89 2.44 -14.06
CA GLU A 90 3.22 1.51 -14.98
C GLU A 90 2.58 0.34 -14.23
N LYS A 91 3.30 -0.29 -13.30
CA LYS A 91 2.79 -1.38 -12.46
C LYS A 91 1.61 -0.93 -11.61
N ALA A 92 1.74 0.18 -10.90
CA ALA A 92 0.65 0.70 -10.07
C ALA A 92 -0.60 1.01 -10.89
N GLN A 93 -0.46 1.59 -12.09
CA GLN A 93 -1.58 1.84 -12.99
C GLN A 93 -2.22 0.55 -13.53
N ALA A 94 -1.41 -0.46 -13.84
CA ALA A 94 -1.91 -1.75 -14.29
C ALA A 94 -2.72 -2.45 -13.18
N GLU A 95 -2.23 -2.45 -11.95
CA GLU A 95 -2.94 -3.02 -10.79
C GLU A 95 -4.25 -2.28 -10.49
N ILE A 96 -4.26 -0.96 -10.58
CA ILE A 96 -5.50 -0.16 -10.45
C ILE A 96 -6.55 -0.62 -11.48
N LYS A 97 -6.14 -0.79 -12.74
CA LYS A 97 -7.06 -1.25 -13.81
C LYS A 97 -7.56 -2.66 -13.54
N ALA A 98 -6.67 -3.58 -13.19
CA ALA A 98 -7.02 -4.96 -12.88
C ALA A 98 -8.01 -5.07 -11.72
N LEU A 99 -7.80 -4.28 -10.66
CA LEU A 99 -8.73 -4.21 -9.52
C LEU A 99 -10.07 -3.60 -9.90
N ALA A 100 -10.08 -2.54 -10.72
CA ALA A 100 -11.32 -1.93 -11.21
C ALA A 100 -12.17 -2.92 -12.03
N GLU A 101 -11.53 -3.67 -12.94
CA GLU A 101 -12.19 -4.71 -13.74
C GLU A 101 -12.72 -5.84 -12.86
N LYS A 102 -11.90 -6.34 -11.93
CA LYS A 102 -12.32 -7.38 -10.98
C LYS A 102 -13.52 -6.94 -10.15
N LYS A 103 -13.52 -5.71 -9.64
CA LYS A 103 -14.63 -5.14 -8.85
C LYS A 103 -15.90 -4.95 -9.69
N ALA A 104 -15.76 -4.56 -10.96
CA ALA A 104 -16.89 -4.45 -11.88
C ALA A 104 -17.54 -5.81 -12.16
N GLU A 105 -16.72 -6.85 -12.38
CA GLU A 105 -17.22 -8.22 -12.59
C GLU A 105 -17.87 -8.79 -11.31
N GLU A 106 -17.25 -8.57 -10.14
CA GLU A 106 -17.85 -8.93 -8.84
C GLU A 106 -19.21 -8.25 -8.64
N ALA A 107 -19.34 -6.97 -8.98
CA ALA A 107 -20.59 -6.23 -8.88
C ALA A 107 -21.67 -6.75 -9.83
N LYS A 108 -21.31 -7.06 -11.09
CA LYS A 108 -22.23 -7.67 -12.07
C LYS A 108 -22.72 -9.03 -11.60
N ALA A 109 -21.82 -9.88 -11.10
CA ALA A 109 -22.16 -11.19 -10.58
C ALA A 109 -23.09 -11.10 -9.36
N ALA A 110 -22.81 -10.19 -8.44
CA ALA A 110 -23.66 -9.94 -7.27
C ALA A 110 -25.06 -9.45 -7.66
N LEU A 111 -25.15 -8.56 -8.66
CA LEU A 111 -26.42 -8.04 -9.17
C LEU A 111 -27.25 -9.13 -9.85
N LYS A 112 -26.63 -9.96 -10.70
CA LYS A 112 -27.30 -11.10 -11.34
C LYS A 112 -27.88 -12.05 -10.30
N LYS A 113 -27.08 -12.45 -9.30
CA LYS A 113 -27.54 -13.32 -8.21
C LYS A 113 -28.71 -12.72 -7.44
N LYS A 114 -28.71 -11.40 -7.21
CA LYS A 114 -29.81 -10.71 -6.51
C LYS A 114 -31.09 -10.68 -7.34
N MET A 115 -31.00 -10.46 -8.65
CA MET A 115 -32.16 -10.51 -9.55
C MET A 115 -32.77 -11.92 -9.62
N GLU A 116 -31.93 -12.97 -9.70
CA GLU A 116 -32.40 -14.37 -9.68
C GLU A 116 -33.12 -14.73 -8.37
N SER A 117 -32.71 -14.13 -7.24
CA SER A 117 -33.36 -14.35 -5.94
C SER A 117 -34.66 -13.58 -5.73
N LEU A 118 -34.89 -12.49 -6.48
CA LEU A 118 -36.10 -11.65 -6.37
C LEU A 118 -37.20 -12.05 -7.35
N GLY A 119 -36.85 -12.80 -8.40
CA GLY A 119 -37.82 -13.35 -9.37
C GLY A 119 -38.42 -14.70 -8.98
N ARG A 120 -38.13 -15.21 -7.78
CA ARG A 120 -38.80 -16.36 -7.15
C ARG A 120 -39.64 -15.88 -5.99
#